data_AF-A0A6L3ZZ67-F1
#
_entry.id   AF-A0A6L3ZZ67-F1
#
_cell.length_a   1.000
_cell.length_b   1.000
_cell.length_c   1.000
_cell.angle_alpha   90.00
_cell.angle_beta   90.00
_cell.angle_gamma   90.00
#
_symmetry.space_group_name_H-M   'P 1'
#
loop_
_entity.id
_entity.type
_entity.pdbx_description
1 polymer ?
#
loop_
_entity_poly.entity_id
_entity_poly.type
_entity_poly.pdbx_seq_one_letter_code
_entity_poly.pdbx_strand_id
1 'polypeptide(L)'
;MTTSTLPDLIPYLVSLVISSGIAIYVWNHRHVNGGVYFAGFVVGQAVWVFGYILELGSRSLDAKLFWDNFQWIPSTFVPLSTLLFALNYVQSPLRYSRRLIYFILTLQIIFLVLVYTNPFHHIISSDARLIRNPPFNTLYYDFHIGFVFWFLVAYTLFAVSIGYLVKFLHDSKHFYRPQIVILIIGFLVPILGGIITLAEIITISGQRDISPFTFAMSNTLVAWGLYRFNLLDVVPVARETVFENMADGVIVIDQARRVVDLNRAAEALIEQPNARVIGQSVDVVFSRWSDLIEKYRSAPTVREQFAIGPIENQRHLEVNISPLHDDKQRFIGRLVVIRDITQQVTDQAEIRQRSLELESANQQLQTAW
;
A
#
# COMPACT_ATOMS: atom_id res chain seq x y z
N MET A 1 -6.90 -41.73 5.20
CA MET A 1 -7.88 -41.27 4.18
C MET A 1 -8.35 -42.46 3.37
N THR A 2 -9.62 -42.50 2.93
CA THR A 2 -10.05 -43.40 1.85
C THR A 2 -9.79 -42.70 0.51
N THR A 3 -9.56 -43.44 -0.57
CA THR A 3 -9.36 -42.86 -1.91
C THR A 3 -10.53 -42.00 -2.39
N SER A 4 -11.70 -42.14 -1.76
CA SER A 4 -12.93 -41.39 -2.05
C SER A 4 -12.94 -39.93 -1.57
N THR A 5 -12.12 -39.55 -0.57
CA THR A 5 -12.13 -38.18 0.00
C THR A 5 -11.06 -37.27 -0.59
N LEU A 6 -10.26 -37.77 -1.53
CA LEU A 6 -9.19 -37.00 -2.18
C LEU A 6 -9.73 -35.80 -2.98
N PRO A 7 -10.82 -35.94 -3.76
CA PRO A 7 -11.40 -34.81 -4.49
C PRO A 7 -11.85 -33.66 -3.58
N ASP A 8 -12.34 -33.98 -2.39
CA ASP A 8 -12.81 -32.99 -1.41
C ASP A 8 -11.68 -32.16 -0.80
N LEU A 9 -10.42 -32.63 -0.89
CA LEU A 9 -9.24 -31.87 -0.46
C LEU A 9 -8.73 -30.88 -1.52
N ILE A 10 -9.11 -31.05 -2.79
CA ILE A 10 -8.60 -30.24 -3.91
C ILE A 10 -8.73 -28.74 -3.64
N PRO A 11 -9.87 -28.19 -3.17
CA PRO A 11 -9.99 -26.75 -2.96
C PRO A 11 -9.03 -26.21 -1.89
N TYR A 12 -8.78 -26.99 -0.84
CA TYR A 12 -7.84 -26.64 0.23
C TYR A 12 -6.39 -26.70 -0.26
N LEU A 13 -6.05 -27.72 -1.07
CA LEU A 13 -4.75 -27.84 -1.72
C LEU A 13 -4.48 -26.66 -2.67
N VAL A 14 -5.49 -26.26 -3.46
CA VAL A 14 -5.39 -25.07 -4.33
C VAL A 14 -5.14 -23.82 -3.50
N SER A 15 -5.86 -23.64 -2.39
CA SER A 15 -5.62 -22.54 -1.45
C SER A 15 -4.19 -22.54 -0.90
N LEU A 16 -3.68 -23.72 -0.50
CA LEU A 16 -2.32 -23.87 0.00
C LEU A 16 -1.29 -23.49 -1.07
N VAL A 17 -1.48 -23.95 -2.31
CA VAL A 17 -0.57 -23.65 -3.44
C VAL A 17 -0.56 -22.15 -3.74
N ILE A 18 -1.74 -21.51 -3.82
CA ILE A 18 -1.85 -20.06 -4.04
C ILE A 18 -1.15 -19.29 -2.92
N SER A 19 -1.48 -19.62 -1.67
CA SER A 19 -0.94 -18.93 -0.50
C SER A 19 0.57 -19.13 -0.37
N SER A 20 1.08 -20.34 -0.64
CA SER A 20 2.51 -20.64 -0.60
C SER A 20 3.27 -19.96 -1.74
N GLY A 21 2.73 -19.95 -2.96
CA GLY A 21 3.34 -19.26 -4.10
C GLY A 21 3.47 -17.76 -3.85
N ILE A 22 2.43 -17.15 -3.26
CA ILE A 22 2.45 -15.73 -2.91
C ILE A 22 3.37 -15.47 -1.71
N ALA A 23 3.39 -16.34 -0.71
CA ALA A 23 4.33 -16.25 0.40
C ALA A 23 5.79 -16.22 -0.10
N ILE A 24 6.15 -17.12 -1.02
CA ILE A 24 7.49 -17.17 -1.63
C ILE A 24 7.76 -15.88 -2.42
N TYR A 25 6.81 -15.45 -3.25
CA TYR A 25 6.96 -14.21 -4.03
C TYR A 25 7.20 -13.00 -3.13
N VAL A 26 6.36 -12.79 -2.11
CA VAL A 26 6.45 -11.67 -1.17
C VAL A 26 7.74 -11.76 -0.36
N TRP A 27 8.14 -12.95 0.08
CA TRP A 27 9.38 -13.15 0.82
C TRP A 27 10.61 -12.71 0.01
N ASN A 28 10.64 -13.01 -1.28
CA ASN A 28 11.72 -12.60 -2.17
C ASN A 28 11.75 -11.08 -2.41
N HIS A 29 10.61 -10.39 -2.25
CA HIS A 29 10.47 -8.94 -2.42
C HIS A 29 10.28 -8.20 -1.07
N ARG A 30 10.67 -8.81 0.06
CA ARG A 30 10.40 -8.30 1.41
C ARG A 30 11.15 -7.01 1.79
N HIS A 31 12.04 -6.52 0.92
CA HIS A 31 12.91 -5.37 1.19
C HIS A 31 12.19 -4.01 1.17
N VAL A 32 10.93 -3.95 0.75
CA VAL A 32 10.11 -2.74 0.84
C VAL A 32 9.56 -2.48 2.24
N ASN A 33 9.14 -1.24 2.49
CA ASN A 33 8.50 -0.83 3.74
C ASN A 33 7.27 -1.71 4.03
N GLY A 34 7.30 -2.42 5.15
CA GLY A 34 6.24 -3.35 5.55
C GLY A 34 6.31 -4.75 4.91
N GLY A 35 7.16 -4.97 3.91
CA GLY A 35 7.22 -6.23 3.14
C GLY A 35 7.44 -7.48 3.99
N VAL A 36 8.31 -7.41 5.01
CA VAL A 36 8.54 -8.52 5.96
C VAL A 36 7.27 -8.89 6.73
N TYR A 37 6.49 -7.90 7.17
CA TYR A 37 5.26 -8.14 7.93
C TYR A 37 4.12 -8.65 7.02
N PHE A 38 4.07 -8.17 5.78
CA PHE A 38 3.16 -8.73 4.78
C PHE A 38 3.52 -10.19 4.48
N ALA A 39 4.81 -10.51 4.38
CA ALA A 39 5.26 -11.90 4.26
C ALA A 39 4.80 -12.73 5.46
N GLY A 40 4.93 -12.22 6.68
CA GLY A 40 4.43 -12.88 7.90
C GLY A 40 2.94 -13.19 7.86
N PHE A 41 2.13 -12.25 7.33
CA PHE A 41 0.70 -12.45 7.12
C PHE A 41 0.40 -13.62 6.16
N VAL A 42 0.99 -13.60 4.95
CA VAL A 42 0.73 -14.63 3.92
C VAL A 42 1.32 -15.98 4.32
N VAL A 43 2.52 -16.00 4.91
CA VAL A 43 3.14 -17.22 5.47
C VAL A 43 2.26 -17.80 6.57
N GLY A 44 1.76 -16.97 7.48
CA GLY A 44 0.84 -17.42 8.53
C GLY A 44 -0.39 -18.11 7.96
N GLN A 45 -1.00 -17.54 6.91
CA GLN A 45 -2.13 -18.18 6.21
C GLN A 45 -1.74 -19.51 5.56
N ALA A 46 -0.59 -19.59 4.88
CA ALA A 46 -0.14 -20.84 4.26
C ALA A 46 0.12 -21.93 5.31
N VAL A 47 0.76 -21.60 6.43
CA VAL A 47 1.00 -22.53 7.55
C VAL A 47 -0.32 -22.96 8.19
N TRP A 48 -1.30 -22.05 8.32
CA TRP A 48 -2.63 -22.40 8.80
C TRP A 48 -3.29 -23.42 7.87
N VAL A 49 -3.40 -23.13 6.57
CA VAL A 49 -4.06 -24.03 5.61
C VAL A 49 -3.38 -25.40 5.56
N PHE A 50 -2.04 -25.43 5.69
CA PHE A 50 -1.30 -26.69 5.81
C PHE A 50 -1.74 -27.50 7.04
N GLY A 51 -1.82 -26.87 8.22
CA GLY A 51 -2.33 -27.50 9.43
C GLY A 51 -3.76 -28.01 9.26
N TYR A 52 -4.62 -27.19 8.66
CA TYR A 52 -6.03 -27.53 8.42
C TYR A 52 -6.21 -28.75 7.51
N ILE A 53 -5.42 -28.87 6.43
CA ILE A 53 -5.45 -30.04 5.55
C ILE A 53 -5.09 -31.33 6.31
N LEU A 54 -4.09 -31.25 7.19
CA LEU A 54 -3.67 -32.39 8.00
C LEU A 54 -4.68 -32.74 9.09
N GLU A 55 -5.37 -31.74 9.64
CA GLU A 55 -6.51 -31.93 10.53
C GLU A 55 -7.68 -32.62 9.81
N LEU A 56 -8.08 -32.15 8.62
CA LEU A 56 -9.13 -32.79 7.81
C LEU A 56 -8.78 -34.25 7.48
N GLY A 57 -7.50 -34.52 7.21
CA GLY A 57 -6.99 -35.85 6.92
C GLY A 57 -6.94 -36.82 8.10
N SER A 58 -7.00 -36.30 9.33
CA SER A 58 -6.86 -37.06 10.56
C SER A 58 -8.16 -37.76 10.94
N ARG A 59 -8.05 -39.00 11.47
CA ARG A 59 -9.21 -39.84 11.85
C ARG A 59 -9.49 -39.87 13.34
N SER A 60 -8.44 -39.84 14.16
CA SER A 60 -8.57 -39.83 15.62
C SER A 60 -8.77 -38.41 16.14
N LEU A 61 -9.43 -38.32 17.30
CA LEU A 61 -9.62 -37.06 18.00
C LEU A 61 -8.27 -36.42 18.35
N ASP A 62 -7.33 -37.19 18.90
CA ASP A 62 -6.01 -36.68 19.30
C ASP A 62 -5.21 -36.10 18.14
N ALA A 63 -5.24 -36.75 16.97
CA ALA A 63 -4.53 -36.25 15.79
C ALA A 63 -5.17 -34.96 15.26
N LYS A 64 -6.50 -34.86 15.29
CA LYS A 64 -7.21 -33.62 14.94
C LYS A 64 -6.89 -32.49 15.92
N LEU A 65 -6.94 -32.76 17.22
CA LEU A 65 -6.57 -31.80 18.27
C LEU A 65 -5.14 -31.30 18.10
N PHE A 66 -4.19 -32.17 17.74
CA PHE A 66 -2.81 -31.78 17.49
C PHE A 66 -2.70 -30.78 16.33
N TRP A 67 -3.34 -31.08 15.19
CA TRP A 67 -3.29 -30.21 14.01
C TRP A 67 -4.11 -28.93 14.19
N ASP A 68 -5.17 -28.94 14.99
CA ASP A 68 -5.89 -27.72 15.41
C ASP A 68 -5.00 -26.84 16.31
N ASN A 69 -4.37 -27.42 17.34
CA ASN A 69 -3.39 -26.74 18.19
C ASN A 69 -2.19 -26.16 17.41
N PHE A 70 -1.78 -26.85 16.35
CA PHE A 70 -0.75 -26.34 15.44
C PHE A 70 -1.22 -25.08 14.71
N GLN A 71 -2.48 -25.03 14.24
CA GLN A 71 -3.04 -23.87 13.53
C GLN A 71 -3.10 -22.63 14.42
N TRP A 72 -3.31 -22.77 15.73
CA TRP A 72 -3.29 -21.64 16.66
C TRP A 72 -1.99 -20.83 16.63
N ILE A 73 -0.85 -21.44 16.28
CA ILE A 73 0.45 -20.77 16.18
C ILE A 73 0.39 -19.63 15.14
N PRO A 74 0.20 -19.88 13.83
CA PRO A 74 0.08 -18.80 12.86
C PRO A 74 -1.12 -17.88 13.13
N SER A 75 -2.26 -18.41 13.57
CA SER A 75 -3.46 -17.61 13.88
C SER A 75 -3.17 -16.47 14.85
N THR A 76 -2.32 -16.75 15.84
CA THR A 76 -1.98 -15.81 16.91
C THR A 76 -1.08 -14.68 16.39
N PHE A 77 -0.18 -14.93 15.44
CA PHE A 77 0.78 -13.92 14.95
C PHE A 77 0.30 -13.14 13.72
N VAL A 78 -0.68 -13.65 12.98
CA VAL A 78 -1.26 -12.98 11.79
C VAL A 78 -1.80 -11.57 12.11
N PRO A 79 -2.62 -11.34 13.16
CA PRO A 79 -3.14 -10.00 13.47
C PRO A 79 -2.05 -8.97 13.77
N LEU A 80 -1.00 -9.37 14.50
CA LEU A 80 0.14 -8.50 14.78
C LEU A 80 0.92 -8.19 13.49
N SER A 81 1.11 -9.18 12.62
CA SER A 81 1.77 -8.98 11.32
C SER A 81 1.00 -8.00 10.45
N THR A 82 -0.33 -8.06 10.42
CA THR A 82 -1.18 -7.10 9.71
C THR A 82 -1.04 -5.68 10.27
N LEU A 83 -0.99 -5.52 11.59
CA LEU A 83 -0.80 -4.21 12.23
C LEU A 83 0.57 -3.63 11.90
N LEU A 84 1.62 -4.42 12.05
CA LEU A 84 2.98 -3.99 11.74
C LEU A 84 3.12 -3.65 10.25
N PHE A 85 2.48 -4.41 9.36
CA PHE A 85 2.39 -4.06 7.96
C PHE A 85 1.73 -2.69 7.77
N ALA A 86 0.52 -2.48 8.30
CA ALA A 86 -0.21 -1.22 8.12
C ALA A 86 0.59 -0.01 8.61
N LEU A 87 1.22 -0.11 9.79
CA LEU A 87 2.02 0.97 10.36
C LEU A 87 3.26 1.32 9.52
N ASN A 88 3.96 0.31 8.99
CA ASN A 88 5.15 0.51 8.17
C ASN A 88 4.80 0.96 6.74
N TYR A 89 3.69 0.45 6.19
CA TYR A 89 3.21 0.80 4.86
C TYR A 89 2.78 2.28 4.79
N VAL A 90 2.05 2.75 5.80
CA VAL A 90 1.59 4.14 5.92
C VAL A 90 2.72 5.11 6.30
N GLN A 91 3.93 4.60 6.59
CA GLN A 91 5.06 5.38 7.10
C GLN A 91 4.67 6.28 8.29
N SER A 92 3.79 5.76 9.17
CA SER A 92 3.18 6.58 10.22
C SER A 92 4.26 7.23 11.09
N PRO A 93 4.19 8.56 11.36
CA PRO A 93 5.13 9.24 12.24
C PRO A 93 4.99 8.78 13.70
N LEU A 94 3.90 8.07 14.02
CA LEU A 94 3.73 7.37 15.28
C LEU A 94 4.74 6.22 15.37
N ARG A 95 5.93 6.56 15.88
CA ARG A 95 6.89 5.57 16.38
C ARG A 95 6.20 4.75 17.46
N TYR A 96 5.72 3.57 17.10
CA TYR A 96 5.26 2.61 18.10
C TYR A 96 6.43 2.28 19.02
N SER A 97 6.19 2.31 20.32
CA SER A 97 7.24 1.94 21.27
C SER A 97 7.54 0.45 21.11
N ARG A 98 8.82 0.08 21.08
CA ARG A 98 9.23 -1.35 21.10
C ARG A 98 8.58 -2.09 22.28
N ARG A 99 8.33 -1.38 23.39
CA ARG A 99 7.61 -1.86 24.58
C ARG A 99 6.20 -2.34 24.26
N LEU A 100 5.43 -1.61 23.45
CA LEU A 100 4.07 -2.02 23.07
C LEU A 100 4.09 -3.29 22.23
N ILE A 101 5.05 -3.43 21.29
CA ILE A 101 5.20 -4.66 20.51
C ILE A 101 5.56 -5.83 21.43
N TYR A 102 6.53 -5.66 22.33
CA TYR A 102 6.88 -6.72 23.28
C TYR A 102 5.71 -7.09 24.19
N PHE A 103 4.90 -6.12 24.60
CA PHE A 103 3.69 -6.38 25.37
C PHE A 103 2.68 -7.22 24.56
N ILE A 104 2.37 -6.84 23.32
CA ILE A 104 1.45 -7.61 22.47
C ILE A 104 2.02 -9.01 22.20
N LEU A 105 3.30 -9.13 21.86
CA LEU A 105 3.95 -10.43 21.68
C LEU A 105 3.87 -11.29 22.94
N THR A 106 4.06 -10.70 24.12
CA THR A 106 3.94 -11.42 25.40
C THR A 106 2.51 -11.94 25.58
N LEU A 107 1.49 -11.13 25.30
CA LEU A 107 0.08 -11.58 25.35
C LEU A 107 -0.18 -12.74 24.38
N GLN A 108 0.38 -12.68 23.17
CA GLN A 108 0.26 -13.76 22.18
C GLN A 108 0.94 -15.06 22.65
N ILE A 109 2.12 -14.97 23.25
CA ILE A 109 2.82 -16.13 23.82
C ILE A 109 2.04 -16.71 25.00
N ILE A 110 1.52 -15.87 25.90
CA ILE A 110 0.68 -16.32 27.03
C ILE A 110 -0.56 -17.06 26.49
N PHE A 111 -1.22 -16.52 25.46
CA PHE A 111 -2.36 -17.18 24.85
C PHE A 111 -2.00 -18.55 24.27
N LEU A 112 -0.88 -18.66 23.54
CA LEU A 112 -0.42 -19.97 23.04
C LEU A 112 -0.13 -20.94 24.17
N VAL A 113 0.51 -20.51 25.26
CA VAL A 113 0.70 -21.37 26.44
C VAL A 113 -0.65 -21.88 26.95
N LEU A 114 -1.65 -21.00 27.08
CA LEU A 114 -3.00 -21.38 27.52
C LEU A 114 -3.70 -22.36 26.56
N VAL A 115 -3.47 -22.27 25.24
CA VAL A 115 -3.98 -23.25 24.27
C VAL A 115 -3.35 -24.62 24.50
N TYR A 116 -2.03 -24.69 24.64
CA TYR A 116 -1.32 -25.96 24.82
C TYR A 116 -1.52 -26.56 26.22
N THR A 117 -1.78 -25.75 27.24
CA THR A 117 -2.13 -26.21 28.60
C THR A 117 -3.63 -26.36 28.83
N ASN A 118 -4.46 -26.12 27.82
CA ASN A 118 -5.92 -26.16 27.94
C ASN A 118 -6.49 -27.45 28.56
N PRO A 119 -5.91 -28.65 28.34
CA PRO A 119 -6.39 -29.87 29.00
C PRO A 119 -6.42 -29.82 30.54
N PHE A 120 -5.66 -28.93 31.18
CA PHE A 120 -5.59 -28.83 32.64
C PHE A 120 -6.59 -27.85 33.25
N HIS A 121 -7.06 -26.86 32.48
CA HIS A 121 -7.82 -25.72 33.02
C HIS A 121 -9.06 -25.34 32.21
N HIS A 122 -9.19 -25.79 30.96
CA HIS A 122 -10.36 -25.58 30.10
C HIS A 122 -10.76 -24.10 29.92
N ILE A 123 -9.78 -23.19 29.89
CA ILE A 123 -10.03 -21.73 29.79
C ILE A 123 -10.31 -21.32 28.34
N ILE A 124 -9.75 -22.05 27.37
CA ILE A 124 -9.92 -21.79 25.94
C ILE A 124 -11.17 -22.49 25.42
N SER A 125 -11.28 -23.79 25.68
CA SER A 125 -12.37 -24.63 25.22
C SER A 125 -12.53 -25.89 26.07
N SER A 126 -13.72 -26.51 26.02
CA SER A 126 -13.99 -27.82 26.60
C SER A 126 -14.78 -28.71 25.64
N ASP A 127 -15.00 -29.96 26.06
CA ASP A 127 -15.82 -30.95 25.36
C ASP A 127 -15.45 -31.18 23.89
N ALA A 128 -14.15 -31.36 23.65
CA ALA A 128 -13.64 -31.64 22.30
C ALA A 128 -14.20 -32.98 21.80
N ARG A 129 -15.00 -32.92 20.73
CA ARG A 129 -15.70 -34.10 20.20
C ARG A 129 -15.71 -34.12 18.67
N LEU A 130 -15.72 -35.34 18.11
CA LEU A 130 -15.84 -35.53 16.67
C LEU A 130 -17.30 -35.75 16.28
N ILE A 131 -17.79 -34.89 15.40
CA ILE A 131 -19.10 -35.05 14.77
C ILE A 131 -18.88 -35.63 13.38
N ARG A 132 -19.55 -36.75 13.10
CA ARG A 132 -19.45 -37.42 11.80
C ARG A 132 -20.13 -36.56 10.74
N ASN A 133 -19.34 -35.97 9.86
CA ASN A 133 -19.81 -35.01 8.86
C ASN A 133 -19.11 -35.26 7.52
N PRO A 134 -19.63 -36.16 6.67
CA PRO A 134 -18.98 -36.46 5.39
C PRO A 134 -18.71 -35.18 4.58
N PRO A 135 -17.54 -35.02 3.94
CA PRO A 135 -16.50 -36.04 3.74
C PRO A 135 -15.47 -36.17 4.88
N PHE A 136 -15.37 -35.20 5.79
CA PHE A 136 -14.41 -35.20 6.90
C PHE A 136 -15.10 -34.98 8.25
N ASN A 137 -14.84 -35.86 9.22
CA ASN A 137 -15.33 -35.66 10.59
C ASN A 137 -14.93 -34.26 11.10
N THR A 138 -15.90 -33.50 11.58
CA THR A 138 -15.69 -32.13 12.06
C THR A 138 -15.34 -32.16 13.54
N LEU A 139 -14.33 -31.38 13.92
CA LEU A 139 -13.93 -31.17 15.30
C LEU A 139 -14.78 -30.04 15.90
N TYR A 140 -15.45 -30.33 17.01
CA TYR A 140 -16.33 -29.38 17.69
C TYR A 140 -15.86 -29.12 19.12
N TYR A 141 -16.07 -27.90 19.59
CA TYR A 141 -15.71 -27.42 20.92
C TYR A 141 -16.79 -26.51 21.47
N ASP A 142 -16.86 -26.44 22.79
CA ASP A 142 -17.54 -25.36 23.48
C ASP A 142 -16.47 -24.31 23.87
N PHE A 143 -16.53 -23.13 23.24
CA PHE A 143 -15.55 -22.06 23.45
C PHE A 143 -15.84 -21.26 24.73
N HIS A 144 -14.78 -20.89 25.44
CA HIS A 144 -14.84 -20.20 26.74
C HIS A 144 -14.21 -18.81 26.70
N ILE A 145 -14.17 -18.16 27.86
CA ILE A 145 -13.73 -16.76 28.02
C ILE A 145 -12.32 -16.48 27.49
N GLY A 146 -11.39 -17.45 27.57
CA GLY A 146 -10.04 -17.28 27.03
C GLY A 146 -10.01 -17.15 25.51
N PHE A 147 -10.85 -17.93 24.82
CA PHE A 147 -11.05 -17.79 23.38
C PHE A 147 -11.65 -16.43 23.03
N VAL A 148 -12.69 -15.99 23.76
CA VAL A 148 -13.34 -14.69 23.53
C VAL A 148 -12.36 -13.53 23.74
N PHE A 149 -11.54 -13.58 24.78
CA PHE A 149 -10.51 -12.56 25.04
C PHE A 149 -9.51 -12.47 23.88
N TRP A 150 -8.99 -13.59 23.41
CA TRP A 150 -8.08 -13.59 22.26
C TRP A 150 -8.76 -13.07 20.99
N PHE A 151 -10.00 -13.49 20.74
CA PHE A 151 -10.78 -13.01 19.61
C PHE A 151 -10.90 -11.48 19.64
N LEU A 152 -11.23 -10.89 20.79
CA LEU A 152 -11.28 -9.44 20.97
C LEU A 152 -9.93 -8.76 20.72
N VAL A 153 -8.83 -9.33 21.21
CA VAL A 153 -7.47 -8.81 20.96
C VAL A 153 -7.13 -8.86 19.47
N ALA A 154 -7.31 -10.02 18.83
CA ALA A 154 -7.02 -10.21 17.40
C ALA A 154 -7.83 -9.26 16.52
N TYR A 155 -9.14 -9.14 16.76
CA TYR A 155 -10.02 -8.27 15.98
C TYR A 155 -9.81 -6.80 16.26
N THR A 156 -9.34 -6.43 17.46
CA THR A 156 -8.88 -5.07 17.74
C THR A 156 -7.63 -4.74 16.91
N LEU A 157 -6.65 -5.65 16.84
CA LEU A 157 -5.46 -5.44 16.01
C LEU A 157 -5.83 -5.30 14.53
N PHE A 158 -6.74 -6.14 14.02
CA PHE A 158 -7.27 -6.01 12.66
C PHE A 158 -7.99 -4.68 12.44
N ALA A 159 -8.91 -4.29 13.33
CA ALA A 159 -9.65 -3.04 13.21
C ALA A 159 -8.72 -1.82 13.22
N VAL A 160 -7.72 -1.80 14.10
CA VAL A 160 -6.70 -0.75 14.14
C VAL A 160 -5.89 -0.73 12.84
N SER A 161 -5.49 -1.89 12.31
CA SER A 161 -4.76 -2.01 11.05
C SER A 161 -5.55 -1.42 9.88
N ILE A 162 -6.82 -1.80 9.74
CA ILE A 162 -7.73 -1.26 8.72
C ILE A 162 -7.95 0.24 8.95
N GLY A 163 -8.11 0.69 10.19
CA GLY A 163 -8.26 2.11 10.52
C GLY A 163 -7.08 2.95 10.05
N TYR A 164 -5.84 2.47 10.21
CA TYR A 164 -4.66 3.15 9.68
C TYR A 164 -4.65 3.19 8.15
N LEU A 165 -4.99 2.10 7.48
CA LEU A 165 -5.04 2.04 6.01
C LEU A 165 -6.15 2.93 5.44
N VAL A 166 -7.31 2.99 6.09
CA VAL A 166 -8.43 3.86 5.69
C VAL A 166 -8.07 5.33 5.91
N LYS A 167 -7.44 5.66 7.03
CA LYS A 167 -6.94 7.02 7.26
C LYS A 167 -5.93 7.40 6.18
N PHE A 168 -4.97 6.53 5.88
CA PHE A 168 -3.99 6.78 4.82
C PHE A 168 -4.64 6.89 3.45
N LEU A 169 -5.67 6.10 3.15
CA LEU A 169 -6.45 6.20 1.91
C LEU A 169 -7.08 7.59 1.75
N HIS A 170 -7.62 8.14 2.84
CA HIS A 170 -8.22 9.47 2.84
C HIS A 170 -7.17 10.57 2.58
N ASP A 171 -6.01 10.45 3.23
CA ASP A 171 -4.92 11.44 3.17
C ASP A 171 -4.05 11.31 1.90
N SER A 172 -4.13 10.18 1.18
CA SER A 172 -3.32 9.91 -0.02
C SER A 172 -3.87 10.56 -1.29
N LYS A 173 -2.95 11.02 -2.14
CA LYS A 173 -3.21 11.53 -3.50
C LYS A 173 -3.94 10.47 -4.35
N HIS A 174 -4.73 10.92 -5.33
CA HIS A 174 -5.65 10.06 -6.10
C HIS A 174 -4.96 8.86 -6.77
N PHE A 175 -3.72 9.01 -7.21
CA PHE A 175 -2.96 7.97 -7.91
C PHE A 175 -2.70 6.71 -7.05
N TYR A 176 -2.53 6.86 -5.74
CA TYR A 176 -2.21 5.75 -4.83
C TYR A 176 -3.44 5.06 -4.24
N ARG A 177 -4.64 5.61 -4.44
CA ARG A 177 -5.87 5.08 -3.83
C ARG A 177 -6.22 3.65 -4.26
N PRO A 178 -6.13 3.25 -5.55
CA PRO A 178 -6.46 1.89 -5.96
C PRO A 178 -5.58 0.84 -5.27
N GLN A 179 -4.30 1.16 -5.07
CA GLN A 179 -3.33 0.31 -4.39
C GLN A 179 -3.73 0.04 -2.93
N ILE A 180 -4.10 1.10 -2.20
CA ILE A 180 -4.50 1.01 -0.80
C ILE A 180 -5.86 0.29 -0.67
N VAL A 181 -6.80 0.55 -1.57
CA VAL A 181 -8.11 -0.12 -1.60
C VAL A 181 -7.94 -1.63 -1.76
N ILE A 182 -7.06 -2.08 -2.66
CA ILE A 182 -6.82 -3.52 -2.85
C ILE A 182 -6.21 -4.17 -1.60
N LEU A 183 -5.30 -3.49 -0.90
CA LEU A 183 -4.79 -3.98 0.37
C LEU A 183 -5.89 -4.09 1.44
N ILE A 184 -6.74 -3.08 1.55
CA ILE A 184 -7.86 -3.07 2.50
C ILE A 184 -8.82 -4.22 2.21
N ILE A 185 -9.25 -4.38 0.95
CA ILE A 185 -10.13 -5.50 0.55
C ILE A 185 -9.42 -6.83 0.78
N GLY A 186 -8.13 -6.91 0.43
CA GLY A 186 -7.29 -8.08 0.66
C GLY A 186 -7.30 -8.53 2.12
N PHE A 187 -7.18 -7.61 3.08
CA PHE A 187 -7.27 -7.95 4.51
C PHE A 187 -8.69 -8.17 5.02
N LEU A 188 -9.69 -7.45 4.51
CA LEU A 188 -11.06 -7.60 4.95
C LEU A 188 -11.65 -8.97 4.62
N VAL A 189 -11.36 -9.52 3.43
CA VAL A 189 -11.84 -10.84 3.00
C VAL A 189 -11.61 -11.94 4.06
N PRO A 190 -10.38 -12.19 4.55
CA PRO A 190 -10.12 -13.23 5.53
C PRO A 190 -10.64 -12.88 6.93
N ILE A 191 -10.65 -11.59 7.31
CA ILE A 191 -11.20 -11.14 8.60
C ILE A 191 -12.71 -11.44 8.66
N LEU A 192 -13.45 -11.11 7.60
CA LEU A 192 -14.87 -11.41 7.45
C LEU A 192 -15.11 -12.92 7.35
N GLY A 193 -14.24 -13.64 6.64
CA GLY A 193 -14.25 -15.10 6.60
C GLY A 193 -14.17 -15.76 7.98
N GLY A 194 -13.32 -15.23 8.86
CA GLY A 194 -13.23 -15.67 10.25
C GLY A 194 -14.51 -15.41 11.04
N ILE A 195 -15.16 -14.25 10.86
CA ILE A 195 -16.44 -13.94 11.52
C ILE A 195 -17.53 -14.91 11.04
N ILE A 196 -17.62 -15.13 9.72
CA ILE A 196 -18.60 -16.04 9.12
C ILE A 196 -18.41 -17.48 9.63
N THR A 197 -17.15 -17.92 9.72
CA THR A 197 -16.78 -19.23 10.27
C THR A 197 -17.23 -19.38 11.72
N LEU A 198 -16.98 -18.37 12.56
CA LEU A 198 -17.29 -18.42 13.99
C LEU A 198 -18.77 -18.27 14.29
N ALA A 199 -19.49 -17.50 13.48
CA ALA A 199 -20.93 -17.39 13.56
C ALA A 199 -21.66 -18.58 12.90
N GLU A 200 -20.90 -19.54 12.34
CA GLU A 200 -21.41 -20.75 11.67
C GLU A 200 -22.47 -20.45 10.59
N ILE A 201 -22.35 -19.28 9.92
CA ILE A 201 -23.36 -18.78 8.98
C ILE A 201 -23.34 -19.59 7.67
N ILE A 202 -22.15 -20.00 7.21
CA ILE A 202 -21.94 -20.67 5.92
C ILE A 202 -21.07 -21.91 6.15
N THR A 203 -21.39 -22.99 5.45
CA THR A 203 -20.52 -24.17 5.35
C THR A 203 -20.14 -24.41 3.88
N ILE A 204 -18.90 -24.87 3.65
CA ILE A 204 -18.40 -25.23 2.32
C ILE A 204 -17.90 -26.67 2.39
N SER A 205 -18.39 -27.53 1.49
CA SER A 205 -18.06 -28.97 1.49
C SER A 205 -18.35 -29.65 2.84
N GLY A 206 -19.41 -29.22 3.51
CA GLY A 206 -19.79 -29.70 4.85
C GLY A 206 -18.94 -29.15 6.00
N GLN A 207 -17.88 -28.38 5.73
CA GLN A 207 -17.01 -27.82 6.77
C GLN A 207 -17.38 -26.37 7.10
N ARG A 208 -17.37 -26.04 8.40
CA ARG A 208 -17.66 -24.69 8.90
C ARG A 208 -16.53 -23.69 8.67
N ASP A 209 -15.28 -24.18 8.68
CA ASP A 209 -14.14 -23.30 8.48
C ASP A 209 -13.92 -23.03 7.00
N ILE A 210 -14.29 -21.80 6.61
CA ILE A 210 -14.15 -21.30 5.25
C ILE A 210 -12.88 -20.47 5.07
N SER A 211 -12.06 -20.32 6.12
CA SER A 211 -10.84 -19.50 6.11
C SER A 211 -9.87 -19.87 4.99
N PRO A 212 -9.62 -21.15 4.66
CA PRO A 212 -8.77 -21.49 3.52
C PRO A 212 -9.24 -20.88 2.20
N PHE A 213 -10.55 -20.79 1.97
CA PHE A 213 -11.10 -20.20 0.74
C PHE A 213 -10.93 -18.67 0.73
N THR A 214 -11.18 -18.03 1.87
CA THR A 214 -11.02 -16.58 1.99
C THR A 214 -9.54 -16.18 1.90
N PHE A 215 -8.62 -17.01 2.39
CA PHE A 215 -7.18 -16.81 2.25
C PHE A 215 -6.76 -16.89 0.78
N ALA A 216 -7.22 -17.91 0.03
CA ALA A 216 -6.94 -18.02 -1.40
C ALA A 216 -7.44 -16.80 -2.19
N MET A 217 -8.67 -16.36 -1.91
CA MET A 217 -9.28 -15.19 -2.56
C MET A 217 -8.53 -13.90 -2.23
N SER A 218 -8.22 -13.69 -0.95
CA SER A 218 -7.41 -12.58 -0.44
C SER A 218 -6.04 -12.53 -1.10
N ASN A 219 -5.31 -13.65 -1.06
CA ASN A 219 -3.96 -13.74 -1.59
C ASN A 219 -3.97 -13.50 -3.11
N THR A 220 -4.92 -14.07 -3.85
CA THR A 220 -5.04 -13.82 -5.30
C THR A 220 -5.30 -12.34 -5.60
N LEU A 221 -6.22 -11.70 -4.86
CA LEU A 221 -6.53 -10.28 -5.03
C LEU A 221 -5.30 -9.42 -4.73
N VAL A 222 -4.59 -9.70 -3.64
CA VAL A 222 -3.40 -8.95 -3.28
C VAL A 222 -2.29 -9.20 -4.29
N ALA A 223 -2.05 -10.43 -4.74
CA ALA A 223 -1.05 -10.74 -5.77
C ALA A 223 -1.34 -10.02 -7.10
N TRP A 224 -2.61 -9.96 -7.51
CA TRP A 224 -3.01 -9.12 -8.65
C TRP A 224 -2.71 -7.65 -8.41
N GLY A 225 -3.00 -7.14 -7.20
CA GLY A 225 -2.60 -5.80 -6.78
C GLY A 225 -1.09 -5.57 -6.86
N LEU A 226 -0.30 -6.52 -6.34
CA LEU A 226 1.16 -6.47 -6.34
C LEU A 226 1.72 -6.32 -7.76
N TYR A 227 1.20 -7.11 -8.70
CA TYR A 227 1.60 -7.06 -10.10
C TYR A 227 1.10 -5.81 -10.82
N ARG A 228 -0.13 -5.37 -10.55
CA ARG A 228 -0.76 -4.25 -11.28
C ARG A 228 -0.25 -2.89 -10.83
N PHE A 229 0.09 -2.75 -9.55
CA PHE A 229 0.43 -1.47 -8.92
C PHE A 229 1.86 -1.41 -8.36
N ASN A 230 2.69 -2.43 -8.61
CA ASN A 230 4.08 -2.50 -8.15
C ASN A 230 4.24 -2.23 -6.64
N LEU A 231 3.33 -2.79 -5.83
CA LEU A 231 3.26 -2.58 -4.38
C LEU A 231 4.54 -2.92 -3.62
N LEU A 232 5.37 -3.82 -4.17
CA LEU A 232 6.65 -4.23 -3.59
C LEU A 232 7.87 -3.70 -4.35
N ASP A 233 7.71 -2.69 -5.22
CA ASP A 233 8.85 -1.97 -5.76
C ASP A 233 9.25 -0.80 -4.85
N VAL A 234 10.55 -0.59 -4.69
CA VAL A 234 11.17 0.54 -3.98
C VAL A 234 10.98 1.87 -4.73
N VAL A 235 10.60 1.79 -6.01
CA VAL A 235 10.56 2.90 -6.96
C VAL A 235 9.56 4.02 -6.62
N PRO A 236 8.34 3.77 -6.09
CA PRO A 236 7.36 4.84 -5.84
C PRO A 236 7.84 5.85 -4.80
N VAL A 237 8.44 5.39 -3.69
CA VAL A 237 8.94 6.27 -2.61
C VAL A 237 10.13 7.09 -3.09
N ALA A 238 11.04 6.49 -3.87
CA ALA A 238 12.15 7.22 -4.47
C ALA A 238 11.64 8.25 -5.50
N ARG A 239 10.64 7.89 -6.32
CA ARG A 239 10.00 8.83 -7.26
C ARG A 239 9.30 9.98 -6.55
N GLU A 240 8.56 9.71 -5.49
CA GLU A 240 7.88 10.75 -4.70
C GLU A 240 8.89 11.64 -3.99
N THR A 241 9.95 11.06 -3.42
CA THR A 241 11.03 11.84 -2.79
C THR A 241 11.76 12.69 -3.82
N VAL A 242 12.05 12.17 -5.02
CA VAL A 242 12.66 12.95 -6.10
C VAL A 242 11.70 14.03 -6.54
N PHE A 243 10.45 13.70 -6.86
CA PHE A 243 9.42 14.64 -7.29
C PHE A 243 9.24 15.80 -6.31
N GLU A 244 9.11 15.51 -5.01
CA GLU A 244 8.93 16.52 -3.97
C GLU A 244 10.19 17.36 -3.69
N ASN A 245 11.39 16.84 -3.97
CA ASN A 245 12.66 17.57 -3.80
C ASN A 245 13.21 18.18 -5.11
N MET A 246 12.49 18.07 -6.23
CA MET A 246 12.88 18.74 -7.46
C MET A 246 12.84 20.25 -7.27
N ALA A 247 13.90 20.94 -7.73
CA ALA A 247 13.97 22.40 -7.70
C ALA A 247 12.97 23.06 -8.67
N ASP A 248 12.70 22.39 -9.78
CA ASP A 248 11.70 22.83 -10.75
C ASP A 248 10.29 22.52 -10.24
N GLY A 249 9.38 23.47 -10.41
CA GLY A 249 7.97 23.29 -10.10
C GLY A 249 7.32 22.35 -11.10
N VAL A 250 6.72 21.25 -10.65
CA VAL A 250 6.05 20.28 -11.51
C VAL A 250 4.58 20.20 -11.12
N ILE A 251 3.68 20.31 -12.10
CA ILE A 251 2.24 20.19 -11.95
C ILE A 251 1.71 19.17 -12.97
N VAL A 252 0.87 18.26 -12.51
CA VAL A 252 0.21 17.23 -13.32
C VAL A 252 -1.27 17.58 -13.45
N ILE A 253 -1.78 17.54 -14.68
CA ILE A 253 -3.16 17.92 -15.02
C ILE A 253 -3.84 16.74 -15.73
N ASP A 254 -5.08 16.41 -15.37
CA ASP A 254 -5.85 15.36 -16.05
C ASP A 254 -6.49 15.83 -17.38
N GLN A 255 -7.14 14.90 -18.08
CA GLN A 255 -7.92 15.18 -19.29
C GLN A 255 -9.07 16.17 -19.06
N ALA A 256 -9.61 16.23 -17.84
CA ALA A 256 -10.69 17.13 -17.45
C ALA A 256 -10.19 18.53 -17.03
N ARG A 257 -8.89 18.80 -17.26
CA ARG A 257 -8.21 20.06 -16.89
C ARG A 257 -8.23 20.35 -15.40
N ARG A 258 -8.13 19.31 -14.57
CA ARG A 258 -7.99 19.44 -13.12
C ARG A 258 -6.57 19.13 -12.70
N VAL A 259 -6.09 19.82 -11.68
CA VAL A 259 -4.78 19.53 -11.09
C VAL A 259 -4.85 18.21 -10.34
N VAL A 260 -4.06 17.24 -10.77
CA VAL A 260 -3.98 15.89 -10.15
C VAL A 260 -2.89 15.87 -9.09
N ASP A 261 -1.78 16.55 -9.34
CA ASP A 261 -0.63 16.57 -8.45
C ASP A 261 0.24 17.81 -8.69
N LEU A 262 0.99 18.22 -7.68
CA LEU A 262 2.09 19.18 -7.79
C LEU A 262 3.14 18.94 -6.70
N ASN A 263 4.39 19.28 -6.98
CA ASN A 263 5.48 19.16 -6.01
C ASN A 263 5.64 20.42 -5.14
N ARG A 264 6.46 20.31 -4.09
CA ARG A 264 6.77 21.42 -3.19
C ARG A 264 7.30 22.70 -3.87
N ALA A 265 8.08 22.57 -4.94
CA ALA A 265 8.54 23.74 -5.70
C ALA A 265 7.38 24.46 -6.41
N ALA A 266 6.42 23.71 -6.96
CA ALA A 266 5.21 24.28 -7.54
C ALA A 266 4.31 24.91 -6.48
N GLU A 267 4.20 24.34 -5.27
CA GLU A 267 3.45 24.97 -4.17
C GLU A 267 4.02 26.35 -3.81
N ALA A 268 5.35 26.44 -3.75
CA ALA A 268 6.05 27.69 -3.46
C ALA A 268 5.83 28.75 -4.57
N LEU A 269 5.75 28.33 -5.83
CA LEU A 269 5.50 29.21 -6.97
C LEU A 269 4.04 29.69 -7.06
N ILE A 270 3.08 28.82 -6.72
CA ILE A 270 1.64 29.13 -6.78
C ILE A 270 1.17 29.88 -5.51
N GLU A 271 1.99 29.86 -4.45
CA GLU A 271 1.67 30.42 -3.13
C GLU A 271 0.40 29.83 -2.51
N GLN A 272 0.05 28.60 -2.88
CA GLN A 272 -1.12 27.88 -2.37
C GLN A 272 -0.75 26.44 -1.97
N PRO A 273 -1.20 25.97 -0.80
CA PRO A 273 -0.92 24.61 -0.35
C PRO A 273 -1.65 23.56 -1.18
N ASN A 274 -1.03 22.39 -1.39
CA ASN A 274 -1.54 21.26 -2.17
C ASN A 274 -3.02 20.95 -1.93
N ALA A 275 -3.44 20.92 -0.66
CA ALA A 275 -4.80 20.56 -0.24
C ALA A 275 -5.90 21.49 -0.80
N ARG A 276 -5.55 22.70 -1.24
CA ARG A 276 -6.50 23.63 -1.88
C ARG A 276 -6.48 23.56 -3.40
N VAL A 277 -5.39 23.06 -3.99
CA VAL A 277 -5.12 23.11 -5.43
C VAL A 277 -5.54 21.80 -6.12
N ILE A 278 -5.27 20.65 -5.48
CA ILE A 278 -5.59 19.33 -6.04
C ILE A 278 -7.11 19.19 -6.25
N GLY A 279 -7.51 18.72 -7.44
CA GLY A 279 -8.89 18.51 -7.85
C GLY A 279 -9.59 19.75 -8.40
N GLN A 280 -8.99 20.94 -8.27
CA GLN A 280 -9.53 22.17 -8.85
C GLN A 280 -9.21 22.29 -10.34
N SER A 281 -10.04 23.05 -11.06
CA SER A 281 -9.74 23.40 -12.45
C SER A 281 -8.49 24.27 -12.53
N VAL A 282 -7.65 24.02 -13.53
CA VAL A 282 -6.48 24.83 -13.87
C VAL A 282 -6.86 26.30 -14.06
N ASP A 283 -8.06 26.59 -14.58
CA ASP A 283 -8.56 27.97 -14.76
C ASP A 283 -8.72 28.74 -13.44
N VAL A 284 -9.04 28.03 -12.35
CA VAL A 284 -9.21 28.62 -11.02
C VAL A 284 -7.85 28.83 -10.36
N VAL A 285 -6.99 27.81 -10.40
CA VAL A 285 -5.68 27.79 -9.76
C VAL A 285 -4.74 28.83 -10.37
N PHE A 286 -4.73 28.94 -11.70
CA PHE A 286 -3.84 29.83 -12.43
C PHE A 286 -4.55 31.09 -12.95
N SER A 287 -5.61 31.53 -12.28
CA SER A 287 -6.38 32.72 -12.65
C SER A 287 -5.53 33.99 -12.83
N ARG A 288 -4.41 34.13 -12.10
CA ARG A 288 -3.43 35.22 -12.27
C ARG A 288 -2.68 35.19 -13.61
N TRP A 289 -2.69 34.05 -14.29
CA TRP A 289 -1.96 33.77 -15.54
C TRP A 289 -2.94 33.28 -16.64
N SER A 290 -4.17 33.78 -16.63
CA SER A 290 -5.22 33.42 -17.58
C SER A 290 -4.77 33.47 -19.04
N ASP A 291 -3.94 34.44 -19.38
CA ASP A 291 -3.44 34.65 -20.75
C ASP A 291 -2.55 33.48 -21.22
N LEU A 292 -1.76 32.90 -20.31
CA LEU A 292 -0.95 31.70 -20.58
C LEU A 292 -1.85 30.47 -20.75
N ILE A 293 -2.91 30.34 -19.94
CA ILE A 293 -3.85 29.22 -20.03
C ILE A 293 -4.59 29.24 -21.37
N GLU A 294 -5.10 30.40 -21.77
CA GLU A 294 -5.89 30.59 -22.98
C GLU A 294 -5.03 30.33 -24.23
N LYS A 295 -3.79 30.84 -24.24
CA LYS A 295 -2.81 30.65 -25.32
C LYS A 295 -2.44 29.19 -25.55
N TYR A 296 -2.48 28.35 -24.52
CA TYR A 296 -2.02 26.97 -24.56
C TYR A 296 -3.12 25.90 -24.47
N ARG A 297 -4.38 26.33 -24.56
CA ARG A 297 -5.57 25.47 -24.56
C ARG A 297 -5.50 24.38 -25.63
N SER A 298 -5.04 24.71 -26.83
CA SER A 298 -5.00 23.83 -28.02
C SER A 298 -3.61 23.33 -28.41
N ALA A 299 -2.53 23.81 -27.78
CA ALA A 299 -1.16 23.42 -28.13
C ALA A 299 -0.76 22.08 -27.48
N PRO A 300 -0.26 21.09 -28.25
CA PRO A 300 0.13 19.79 -27.72
C PRO A 300 1.45 19.83 -26.92
N THR A 301 2.37 20.72 -27.27
CA THR A 301 3.62 20.94 -26.53
C THR A 301 4.00 22.41 -26.59
N VAL A 302 4.47 22.95 -25.47
CA VAL A 302 4.74 24.38 -25.31
C VAL A 302 6.04 24.55 -24.55
N ARG A 303 6.90 25.46 -25.01
CA ARG A 303 8.05 25.95 -24.25
C ARG A 303 8.12 27.46 -24.40
N GLU A 304 7.95 28.19 -23.31
CA GLU A 304 8.00 29.66 -23.32
C GLU A 304 8.69 30.20 -22.07
N GLN A 305 9.34 31.36 -22.23
CA GLN A 305 9.97 32.09 -21.14
C GLN A 305 9.22 33.40 -20.91
N PHE A 306 8.91 33.71 -19.65
CA PHE A 306 8.27 34.96 -19.27
C PHE A 306 8.87 35.48 -17.97
N ALA A 307 8.73 36.77 -17.75
CA ALA A 307 9.34 37.45 -16.63
C ALA A 307 8.26 38.04 -15.72
N ILE A 308 8.42 37.89 -14.41
CA ILE A 308 7.42 38.21 -13.40
C ILE A 308 8.02 39.09 -12.31
N GLY A 309 7.25 40.04 -11.81
CA GLY A 309 7.66 40.97 -10.75
C GLY A 309 8.16 42.32 -11.27
N PRO A 310 8.49 43.26 -10.37
CA PRO A 310 9.04 44.57 -10.72
C PRO A 310 10.44 44.43 -11.33
N ILE A 311 10.81 45.35 -12.22
CA ILE A 311 12.07 45.34 -13.01
C ILE A 311 13.31 45.14 -12.13
N GLU A 312 13.33 45.74 -10.94
CA GLU A 312 14.46 45.66 -10.00
C GLU A 312 14.64 44.27 -9.35
N ASN A 313 13.61 43.40 -9.38
CA ASN A 313 13.66 42.06 -8.79
C ASN A 313 12.92 41.04 -9.67
N GLN A 314 13.11 41.18 -10.98
CA GLN A 314 12.40 40.44 -12.00
C GLN A 314 12.86 38.98 -12.02
N ARG A 315 11.92 38.05 -11.83
CA ARG A 315 12.19 36.61 -11.98
C ARG A 315 11.88 36.17 -13.39
N HIS A 316 12.78 35.40 -13.99
CA HIS A 316 12.56 34.79 -15.30
C HIS A 316 12.16 33.33 -15.11
N LEU A 317 10.97 32.96 -15.57
CA LEU A 317 10.49 31.59 -15.54
C LEU A 317 10.41 31.01 -16.96
N GLU A 318 10.78 29.75 -17.10
CA GLU A 318 10.52 28.92 -18.27
C GLU A 318 9.40 27.93 -17.95
N VAL A 319 8.36 27.89 -18.79
CA VAL A 319 7.27 26.90 -18.67
C VAL A 319 7.31 25.95 -19.85
N ASN A 320 7.32 24.66 -19.53
CA ASN A 320 7.25 23.58 -20.48
C ASN A 320 5.99 22.74 -20.24
N ILE A 321 5.12 22.64 -21.23
CA ILE A 321 3.90 21.83 -21.18
C ILE A 321 4.07 20.68 -22.16
N SER A 322 3.92 19.46 -21.68
CA SER A 322 4.01 18.24 -22.49
C SER A 322 2.78 17.34 -22.26
N PRO A 323 2.35 16.58 -23.27
CA PRO A 323 1.22 15.67 -23.14
C PRO A 323 1.68 14.38 -22.44
N LEU A 324 0.88 13.91 -21.49
CA LEU A 324 1.06 12.61 -20.85
C LEU A 324 0.22 11.57 -21.57
N HIS A 325 0.84 10.42 -21.86
CA HIS A 325 0.20 9.26 -22.49
C HIS A 325 0.32 8.02 -21.59
N ASP A 326 -0.66 7.13 -21.63
CA ASP A 326 -0.56 5.81 -21.00
C ASP A 326 0.27 4.82 -21.84
N ASP A 327 0.52 3.62 -21.32
CA ASP A 327 1.26 2.56 -22.01
C ASP A 327 0.66 2.16 -23.38
N LYS A 328 -0.60 2.51 -23.63
CA LYS A 328 -1.34 2.26 -24.88
C LYS A 328 -1.36 3.50 -25.79
N GLN A 329 -0.51 4.50 -25.54
CA GLN A 329 -0.43 5.76 -26.27
C GLN A 329 -1.72 6.60 -26.24
N ARG A 330 -2.59 6.40 -25.24
CA ARG A 330 -3.78 7.24 -25.07
C ARG A 330 -3.41 8.45 -24.24
N PHE A 331 -3.80 9.63 -24.70
CA PHE A 331 -3.64 10.88 -23.94
C PHE A 331 -4.34 10.76 -22.59
N ILE A 332 -3.65 11.00 -21.48
CA ILE A 332 -4.18 10.92 -20.11
C ILE A 332 -4.12 12.25 -19.35
N GLY A 333 -3.49 13.28 -19.93
CA GLY A 333 -3.34 14.57 -19.27
C GLY A 333 -2.14 15.35 -19.78
N ARG A 334 -1.68 16.32 -18.99
CA ARG A 334 -0.51 17.15 -19.31
C ARG A 334 0.42 17.27 -18.10
N LEU A 335 1.71 17.37 -18.39
CA LEU A 335 2.76 17.69 -17.43
C LEU A 335 3.20 19.13 -17.69
N VAL A 336 3.15 19.96 -16.65
CA VAL A 336 3.62 21.33 -16.67
C VAL A 336 4.86 21.40 -15.78
N VAL A 337 5.98 21.83 -16.35
CA VAL A 337 7.23 22.07 -15.64
C VAL A 337 7.52 23.56 -15.68
N ILE A 338 7.75 24.16 -14.51
CA ILE A 338 8.05 25.57 -14.32
C ILE A 338 9.45 25.65 -13.73
N ARG A 339 10.37 26.28 -14.46
CA ARG A 339 11.76 26.40 -14.07
C ARG A 339 12.12 27.86 -13.86
N ASP A 340 12.73 28.17 -12.72
CA ASP A 340 13.32 29.49 -12.49
C ASP A 340 14.68 29.56 -13.21
N ILE A 341 14.73 30.39 -14.25
CA ILE A 341 15.91 30.63 -15.08
C ILE A 341 16.53 32.00 -14.81
N THR A 342 16.16 32.67 -13.71
CA THR A 342 16.63 34.02 -13.38
C THR A 342 18.15 34.08 -13.35
N GLN A 343 18.81 33.16 -12.65
CA GLN A 343 20.27 33.12 -12.58
C GLN A 343 20.88 32.93 -13.98
N GLN A 344 20.32 32.03 -14.78
CA GLN A 344 20.84 31.73 -16.11
C GLN A 344 20.74 32.94 -17.05
N VAL A 345 19.65 33.70 -16.96
CA VAL A 345 19.46 34.94 -17.74
C VAL A 345 20.42 36.03 -17.28
N THR A 346 20.63 36.19 -15.97
CA THR A 346 21.58 37.15 -15.39
C THR A 346 23.03 36.82 -15.79
N ASP A 347 23.43 35.56 -15.69
CA ASP A 347 24.78 35.11 -16.08
C ASP A 347 25.03 35.34 -17.57
N GLN A 348 24.03 35.06 -18.42
CA GLN A 348 24.12 35.32 -19.87
C GLN A 348 24.22 36.82 -20.17
N ALA A 349 23.52 37.68 -19.43
CA ALA A 349 23.61 39.12 -19.58
C ALA A 349 25.00 39.63 -19.17
N GLU A 350 25.57 39.13 -18.07
CA GLU A 350 26.92 39.51 -17.60
C GLU A 350 28.00 39.09 -18.61
N ILE A 351 27.93 37.85 -19.11
CA ILE A 351 28.87 37.36 -20.14
C ILE A 351 28.79 38.24 -21.39
N ARG A 352 27.58 38.58 -21.84
CA ARG A 352 27.38 39.41 -23.02
C ARG A 352 27.94 40.81 -22.80
N GLN A 353 27.78 41.38 -21.62
CA GLN A 353 28.32 42.70 -21.29
C GLN A 353 29.86 42.71 -21.27
N ARG A 354 30.50 41.71 -20.64
CA ARG A 354 31.96 41.57 -20.66
C ARG A 354 32.52 41.38 -22.08
N SER A 355 31.81 40.65 -22.93
CA SER A 355 32.21 40.46 -24.34
C SER A 355 32.21 41.80 -25.09
N LEU A 356 31.19 42.62 -24.90
CA LEU A 356 31.09 43.95 -25.52
C LEU A 356 32.17 44.90 -25.00
N GLU A 357 32.48 44.86 -23.70
CA GLU A 357 33.56 45.65 -23.10
C GLU A 357 34.91 45.29 -23.71
N LEU A 358 35.21 43.99 -23.84
CA LEU A 358 36.43 43.50 -24.48
C LEU A 358 36.53 43.89 -25.96
N GLU A 359 35.43 43.82 -26.71
CA GLU A 359 35.38 44.26 -28.11
C GLU A 359 35.65 45.76 -28.24
N SER A 360 35.04 46.58 -27.38
CA SER A 360 35.26 48.02 -27.39
C SER A 360 36.70 48.41 -27.00
N ALA A 361 37.30 47.74 -26.01
CA ALA A 361 38.68 47.95 -25.62
C ALA A 361 39.66 47.54 -26.73
N ASN A 362 39.38 46.43 -27.43
CA ASN A 362 40.18 46.01 -28.59
C ASN A 362 40.08 47.00 -29.76
N GLN A 363 38.90 47.56 -30.04
CA GLN A 363 38.74 48.58 -31.08
C GLN A 363 39.48 49.87 -30.74
N GLN A 364 39.48 50.30 -29.47
CA GLN A 364 40.26 51.44 -29.02
C GLN A 364 41.78 51.20 -29.16
N LEU A 365 42.25 49.99 -28.86
CA LEU A 365 43.66 49.64 -29.06
C LEU A 365 44.05 49.60 -30.55
N GLN A 366 43.16 49.17 -31.44
CA GLN A 366 43.42 49.15 -32.89
C GLN A 366 43.34 50.53 -33.56
N THR A 367 42.65 51.50 -32.96
CA THR A 367 42.57 52.88 -33.48
C THR A 367 43.65 53.81 -32.92
N ALA A 368 44.43 53.34 -31.94
CA ALA A 368 45.53 54.08 -31.31
C ALA A 368 46.90 53.86 -31.97
N TRP A 369 46.94 53.12 -33.09
CA TRP A 369 48.10 52.95 -33.99
C TRP A 369 47.74 53.47 -35.37
#